data_AF-A0AAD7WA49-F1
#
_entry.id   AF-A0AAD7WA49-F1
#
_cell.length_a   1.000
_cell.length_b   1.000
_cell.length_c   1.000
_cell.angle_alpha   90.00
_cell.angle_beta   90.00
_cell.angle_gamma   90.00
#
_symmetry.space_group_name_H-M   'P 1'
#
loop_
_entity.id
_entity.type
_entity.pdbx_description
1 polymer ?
#
loop_
_entity_poly.entity_id
_entity_poly.type
_entity_poly.pdbx_seq_one_letter_code
_entity_poly.pdbx_strand_id
1 'polypeptide(L)' 'MMSEGPMWLVECSMEGEVRVNREAICALARLPWPLQVVSIFGPRQSGKSHLLNLLAGST' A
#
# COMPACT_ATOMS: atom_id res chain seq x y z
N MET A 1 14.92 9.08 1.93
CA MET A 1 13.82 9.88 1.34
C MET A 1 12.54 9.11 1.55
N MET A 2 11.52 9.73 2.12
CA MET A 2 10.16 9.18 2.07
C MET A 2 9.67 9.37 0.63
N SER A 3 9.16 8.30 0.01
CA SER A 3 8.60 8.33 -1.33
C SER A 3 7.31 9.15 -1.35
N GLU A 4 7.19 10.13 -2.25
CA GLU A 4 5.98 10.96 -2.43
C GLU A 4 4.84 10.22 -3.16
N GLY A 5 4.48 9.02 -2.70
CA GLY A 5 3.43 8.23 -3.34
C GLY A 5 3.25 6.82 -2.78
N PRO A 6 2.25 6.08 -3.27
CA PRO A 6 2.00 4.71 -2.85
C PRO A 6 3.17 3.80 -3.19
N MET A 7 3.54 2.92 -2.25
CA MET A 7 4.59 1.93 -2.39
C MET A 7 3.98 0.52 -2.33
N TRP A 8 4.48 -0.39 -3.17
CA TRP A 8 4.11 -1.80 -3.06
C TRP A 8 4.63 -2.37 -1.73
N LEU A 9 3.73 -2.90 -0.90
CA LEU A 9 4.12 -3.64 0.31
C LEU A 9 4.42 -5.11 -0.01
N VAL A 10 3.62 -5.68 -0.91
CA VAL A 10 3.68 -7.07 -1.35
C VAL A 10 3.59 -7.08 -2.87
N GLU A 11 4.46 -7.86 -3.49
CA GLU A 11 4.49 -8.10 -4.93
C GLU A 11 4.04 -9.55 -5.18
N CYS A 12 3.07 -9.72 -6.07
CA CYS A 12 2.63 -11.05 -6.51
C CYS A 12 3.11 -11.28 -7.94
N SER A 13 3.84 -12.37 -8.18
CA SER A 13 4.25 -12.76 -9.52
C SER A 13 3.09 -13.41 -10.29
N MET A 14 3.24 -13.51 -11.61
CA MET A 14 2.30 -14.23 -12.47
C MET A 14 2.25 -15.73 -12.11
N GLU A 15 3.34 -16.28 -11.59
CA GLU A 15 3.43 -17.67 -11.11
C GLU A 15 2.82 -17.88 -9.72
N GLY A 16 2.26 -16.82 -9.10
CA GLY A 16 1.61 -16.90 -7.79
C GLY A 16 2.57 -16.78 -6.60
N GLU A 17 3.84 -16.45 -6.85
CA GLU A 17 4.79 -16.20 -5.77
C GLU A 17 4.48 -14.86 -5.10
N VAL A 18 4.52 -14.85 -3.77
CA VAL A 18 4.29 -13.65 -2.96
C VAL A 18 5.61 -13.21 -2.35
N ARG A 19 6.06 -12.00 -2.67
CA ARG A 19 7.29 -11.40 -2.14
C ARG A 19 6.97 -10.13 -1.38
N VAL A 20 7.65 -9.94 -0.24
CA VAL A 20 7.54 -8.71 0.54
C VAL A 20 8.56 -7.70 0.05
N ASN A 21 8.12 -6.46 -0.20
CA ASN A 21 9.02 -5.37 -0.55
C ASN A 21 9.80 -4.90 0.70
N ARG A 22 11.11 -5.16 0.72
CA ARG A 22 11.97 -4.79 1.86
C ARG A 22 12.06 -3.29 2.09
N GLU A 23 11.96 -2.47 1.05
CA GLU A 23 11.97 -1.02 1.18
C GLU A 23 10.72 -0.53 1.92
N ALA A 24 9.55 -1.08 1.61
CA ALA A 24 8.30 -0.77 2.29
C ALA A 24 8.35 -1.15 3.77
N ILE A 25 8.91 -2.31 4.11
CA ILE A 25 9.10 -2.74 5.50
C ILE A 25 10.06 -1.79 6.24
N CYS A 26 11.16 -1.40 5.62
CA CYS A 26 12.09 -0.43 6.20
C CYS A 26 11.44 0.95 6.41
N ALA A 27 10.54 1.38 5.53
CA ALA A 27 9.80 2.62 5.69
C ALA A 27 8.80 2.54 6.87
N LEU A 28 8.03 1.44 6.96
CA LEU A 28 7.10 1.20 8.06
C LEU A 28 7.82 1.11 9.42
N ALA A 29 8.97 0.46 9.48
CA ALA A 29 9.76 0.31 10.72
C ALA A 29 10.31 1.64 11.28
N ARG A 30 10.33 2.70 10.47
CA ARG A 30 10.79 4.05 10.88
C ARG A 30 9.65 4.94 11.40
N LEU A 31 8.40 4.51 11.29
CA LEU A 31 7.25 5.28 11.77
C LEU A 31 7.20 5.21 13.31
N PRO A 32 7.33 6.34 14.03
CA PRO A 32 7.49 6.32 15.48
C PRO A 32 6.15 6.26 16.26
N TRP A 33 5.01 6.30 15.55
CA TRP A 33 3.68 6.44 16.13
C TRP A 33 2.83 5.18 15.90
N PRO A 34 1.85 4.90 16.77
CA PRO A 34 0.83 3.88 16.51
C PRO A 34 0.10 4.16 15.19
N LEU A 35 -0.09 3.11 14.38
CA LEU A 35 -0.72 3.21 13.06
C LEU A 35 -2.19 2.78 13.11
N GLN A 36 -3.05 3.55 12.44
CA GLN A 36 -4.38 3.09 12.05
C GLN A 36 -4.30 2.55 10.63
N VAL A 37 -4.58 1.26 10.47
CA VAL A 37 -4.45 0.57 9.18
C VAL A 37 -5.83 0.36 8.57
N VAL A 38 -6.05 0.90 7.38
CA VAL A 38 -7.25 0.69 6.57
C VAL A 38 -6.85 -0.10 5.33
N SER A 39 -7.60 -1.15 5.01
CA SER A 39 -7.39 -1.95 3.80
C SER A 39 -8.69 -2.10 3.00
N ILE A 40 -8.56 -2.32 1.70
CA ILE A 40 -9.68 -2.52 0.80
C ILE A 40 -9.38 -3.68 -0.16
N PHE A 41 -10.38 -4.53 -0.37
CA PHE A 41 -10.32 -5.64 -1.31
C PHE A 41 -11.61 -5.70 -2.14
N GLY A 42 -11.53 -6.28 -3.33
CA GLY A 42 -12.68 -6.45 -4.21
C GLY A 42 -12.29 -6.61 -5.68
N PRO A 43 -13.27 -6.87 -6.58
CA PRO A 43 -13.03 -7.15 -7.99
C PRO A 43 -12.16 -6.10 -8.69
N ARG A 44 -11.40 -6.46 -9.73
CA ARG A 44 -10.64 -5.47 -10.52
C ARG A 44 -11.59 -4.40 -11.07
N GLN A 45 -11.11 -3.16 -11.17
CA GLN A 45 -11.89 -2.00 -11.70
C GLN A 45 -13.14 -1.58 -10.90
N SER A 46 -13.29 -2.02 -9.64
CA SER A 46 -14.38 -1.57 -8.74
C SER A 46 -14.17 -0.20 -8.06
N GLY A 47 -13.23 0.64 -8.53
CA GLY A 47 -12.98 1.96 -7.94
C GLY A 47 -12.20 1.98 -6.62
N LYS A 48 -11.61 0.86 -6.18
CA LYS A 48 -10.86 0.76 -4.92
C LYS A 48 -9.78 1.83 -4.73
N SER A 49 -8.93 2.04 -5.73
CA SER A 49 -7.86 3.06 -5.66
C SER A 49 -8.44 4.47 -5.57
N HIS A 50 -9.56 4.74 -6.25
CA HIS A 50 -10.25 6.03 -6.16
C HIS A 50 -10.76 6.29 -4.73
N LEU A 51 -11.38 5.30 -4.10
CA LEU A 51 -11.81 5.43 -2.70
C LEU A 51 -10.63 5.64 -1.73
N LEU A 52 -9.50 4.95 -1.94
CA LEU A 52 -8.29 5.17 -1.14
C LEU A 52 -7.71 6.58 -1.35
N ASN A 53 -7.72 7.11 -2.57
CA ASN A 53 -7.29 8.48 -2.85
C ASN A 53 -8.17 9.49 -2.10
N LEU A 54 -9.50 9.33 -2.14
CA LEU A 54 -10.44 10.16 -1.38
C LEU A 54 -10.16 10.11 0.13
N LEU A 55 -9.90 8.92 0.69
CA LEU A 55 -9.54 8.76 2.11
C LEU A 55 -8.20 9.42 2.45
N ALA A 56 -7.24 9.40 1.54
CA ALA A 56 -5.95 10.06 1.68
C ALA A 56 -6.01 11.59 1.46
N GLY A 57 -7.18 12.14 1.12
CA GLY A 57 -7.33 13.55 0.75
C GLY A 57 -6.60 13.93 -0.54
N SER A 58 -6.33 12.93 -1.40
CA SER A 58 -5.62 13.07 -2.67
C SER A 58 -6.62 13.00 -3.84
N THR A 59 -6.41 13.77 -4.91
CA THR A 59 -7.21 13.70 -6.15
C THR A 59 -6.59 12.76 -7.18
#